data_AF-F4R9G8-F1
#
_entry.id   AF-F4R9G8-F1
#
_cell.length_a   1.000
_cell.length_b   1.000
_cell.length_c   1.000
_cell.angle_alpha   90.00
_cell.angle_beta   90.00
_cell.angle_gamma   90.00
#
_symmetry.space_group_name_H-M   'P 1'
#
loop_
_entity.id
_entity.type
_entity.pdbx_description
1 polymer ?
#
loop_
_entity_poly.entity_id
_entity_poly.type
_entity_poly.pdbx_seq_one_letter_code
_entity_poly.pdbx_strand_id
1 'polypeptide(L)'
;MCIMIRKPSIGVIPGSKEDPRVLTEQMRELKEGFPSCKCSNCDSEAADYLVHNLPRLCKGNYKQAMEDLFNVEGFTYPKEKEGTKVSADDGKGSGSKSVKKKRGALLDPALEELADELVYIFDLHYQDIFGEDDYCESTDYFGLDEAKGIVQSLDNITCASDVKKLMGGDLLVGGVDTVFNYISDWKTRDIGMEYKHRRKQITLEMIAEEEKQSSKELNKTSNQPDRVIVPTPGISRQKKTRRTSAQVLADNKAATLKKEYNKRCLKWLKDKVPENRLDEMELAYQNSIQEASGSVQGDHEKSLLKAS
;
A
#
# COMPACT_ATOMS: atom_id res chain seq x y z
N MET A 1 30.75 55.19 -16.40
CA MET A 1 31.26 54.14 -15.49
C MET A 1 30.08 53.26 -15.11
N CYS A 2 29.96 52.07 -15.71
CA CYS A 2 28.95 51.10 -15.30
C CYS A 2 29.41 50.46 -13.99
N ILE A 3 28.72 50.77 -12.90
CA ILE A 3 28.87 50.08 -11.63
C ILE A 3 28.28 48.68 -11.85
N MET A 4 29.13 47.70 -12.09
CA MET A 4 28.72 46.31 -12.04
C MET A 4 28.41 45.96 -10.59
N ILE A 5 27.12 45.90 -10.28
CA ILE A 5 26.60 45.34 -9.04
C ILE A 5 27.04 43.86 -9.02
N ARG A 6 28.08 43.54 -8.25
CA ARG A 6 28.40 42.15 -7.89
C ARG A 6 27.22 41.62 -7.08
N LYS A 7 26.36 40.81 -7.72
CA LYS A 7 25.43 39.95 -6.98
C LYS A 7 26.27 39.07 -6.04
N PRO A 8 25.90 38.95 -4.75
CA PRO A 8 26.48 37.91 -3.91
C PRO A 8 26.14 36.57 -4.57
N SER A 9 27.16 35.76 -4.83
CA SER A 9 26.99 34.41 -5.36
C SER A 9 26.27 33.58 -4.30
N ILE A 10 24.94 33.48 -4.47
CA ILE A 10 24.14 32.40 -3.88
C ILE A 10 24.93 31.10 -4.03
N GLY A 11 25.05 30.35 -2.92
CA GLY A 11 25.77 29.08 -2.83
C GLY A 11 25.14 28.00 -3.70
N VAL A 12 25.33 28.12 -5.02
CA VAL A 12 24.92 27.10 -5.98
C VAL A 12 25.98 26.01 -5.94
N ILE A 13 25.58 24.84 -5.44
CA ILE A 13 26.40 23.63 -5.51
C ILE A 13 26.39 23.16 -6.97
N PRO A 14 27.53 23.13 -7.67
CA PRO A 14 27.58 22.65 -9.04
C PRO A 14 27.30 21.14 -9.08
N GLY A 15 26.32 20.73 -9.89
CA GLY A 15 25.93 19.32 -10.04
C GLY A 15 26.76 18.52 -11.06
N SER A 16 27.78 19.13 -11.68
CA SER A 16 28.61 18.50 -12.72
C SER A 16 30.08 18.88 -12.52
N LYS A 17 30.99 17.97 -12.87
CA LYS A 17 32.45 18.16 -12.81
C LYS A 17 32.96 19.11 -13.89
N GLU A 18 32.20 19.22 -14.98
CA GLU A 18 32.49 20.06 -16.14
C GLU A 18 32.05 21.53 -15.93
N ASP A 19 31.40 21.85 -14.80
CA ASP A 19 31.04 23.23 -14.49
C ASP A 19 32.32 24.09 -14.39
N PRO A 20 32.42 25.21 -15.14
CA PRO A 20 33.57 26.11 -15.10
C PRO A 20 33.96 26.58 -13.70
N ARG A 21 33.01 26.66 -12.76
CA ARG A 21 33.26 27.02 -11.35
C ARG A 21 34.01 25.93 -10.61
N VAL A 22 33.66 24.66 -10.84
CA VAL A 22 34.35 23.50 -10.26
C VAL A 22 35.77 23.42 -10.79
N LEU A 23 35.95 23.60 -12.10
CA LEU A 23 37.28 23.59 -12.72
C LEU A 23 38.16 24.74 -12.19
N THR A 24 37.59 25.93 -12.03
CA THR A 24 38.32 27.08 -11.47
C THR A 24 38.75 26.84 -10.03
N GLU A 25 37.86 26.26 -9.22
CA GLU A 25 38.17 25.95 -7.82
C GLU A 25 39.22 24.84 -7.70
N GLN A 26 39.10 23.77 -8.50
CA GLN A 26 40.10 22.70 -8.56
C GLN A 26 41.50 23.24 -8.95
N MET A 27 41.57 24.17 -9.90
CA MET A 27 42.84 24.83 -10.26
C MET A 27 43.39 25.67 -9.11
N ARG A 28 42.53 26.35 -8.33
CA ARG A 28 42.94 27.10 -7.14
C ARG A 28 43.48 26.18 -6.05
N GLU A 29 42.75 25.12 -5.73
CA GLU A 29 43.14 24.10 -4.75
C GLU A 29 44.50 23.47 -5.10
N LEU A 30 44.71 23.11 -6.37
CA LEU A 30 45.97 22.55 -6.85
C LEU A 30 47.13 23.55 -6.75
N LYS A 31 46.88 24.83 -7.02
CA LYS A 31 47.88 25.90 -6.86
C LYS A 31 48.24 26.16 -5.40
N GLU A 32 47.27 26.06 -4.49
CA GLU A 32 47.45 26.27 -3.05
C GLU A 32 47.94 25.00 -2.32
N GLY A 33 48.07 23.87 -3.02
CA GLY A 33 48.59 22.62 -2.47
C GLY A 33 47.59 21.85 -1.59
N PHE A 34 46.30 22.05 -1.82
CA PHE A 34 45.26 21.30 -1.11
C PHE A 34 45.30 19.81 -1.49
N PRO A 35 44.92 18.91 -0.56
CA PRO A 35 44.75 17.51 -0.88
C PRO A 35 43.64 17.32 -1.92
N SER A 36 43.72 16.23 -2.69
CA SER A 36 42.70 15.91 -3.69
C SER A 36 41.31 15.81 -3.06
N CYS A 37 40.33 16.50 -3.66
CA CYS A 37 38.96 16.45 -3.21
C CYS A 37 38.37 15.03 -3.33
N LYS A 38 37.78 14.53 -2.24
CA LYS A 38 37.15 13.20 -2.15
C LYS A 38 35.61 13.25 -2.19
N CYS A 39 35.03 14.35 -2.68
CA CYS A 39 33.56 14.46 -2.78
C CYS A 39 33.01 13.55 -3.89
N SER A 40 31.71 13.27 -3.86
CA SER A 40 31.05 12.40 -4.84
C SER A 40 31.18 12.85 -6.30
N ASN A 41 31.42 14.14 -6.55
CA ASN A 41 31.64 14.67 -7.90
C ASN A 41 33.11 14.52 -8.35
N CYS A 42 34.07 14.57 -7.42
CA CYS A 42 35.50 14.46 -7.74
C CYS A 42 35.99 13.01 -7.76
N ASP A 43 35.48 12.18 -6.86
CA ASP A 43 35.78 10.75 -6.69
C ASP A 43 34.47 9.94 -6.59
N SER A 44 33.87 9.72 -7.77
CA SER A 44 32.59 9.00 -7.88
C SER A 44 32.72 7.52 -7.51
N GLU A 45 33.86 6.91 -7.78
CA GLU A 45 34.10 5.49 -7.49
C GLU A 45 34.15 5.23 -5.98
N ALA A 46 34.90 6.06 -5.23
CA ALA A 46 34.94 5.94 -3.79
C ALA A 46 33.57 6.25 -3.16
N ALA A 47 32.80 7.20 -3.72
CA ALA A 47 31.47 7.52 -3.26
C ALA A 47 30.47 6.36 -3.47
N ASP A 48 30.46 5.74 -4.66
CA ASP A 48 29.63 4.57 -4.95
C ASP A 48 29.99 3.38 -4.05
N TYR A 49 31.30 3.18 -3.83
CA TYR A 49 31.80 2.15 -2.92
C TYR A 49 31.36 2.39 -1.47
N LEU A 50 31.39 3.64 -1.00
CA LEU A 50 30.90 4.04 0.31
C LEU A 50 29.39 3.77 0.44
N VAL A 51 28.60 4.22 -0.53
CA VAL A 51 27.13 4.05 -0.54
C VAL A 51 26.74 2.58 -0.49
N HIS A 52 27.44 1.72 -1.23
CA HIS A 52 27.22 0.29 -1.20
C HIS A 52 27.52 -0.35 0.17
N ASN A 53 28.50 0.18 0.89
CA ASN A 53 28.95 -0.35 2.17
C ASN A 53 28.44 0.41 3.40
N LEU A 54 27.64 1.46 3.23
CA LEU A 54 27.00 2.22 4.32
C LEU A 54 26.28 1.33 5.36
N PRO A 55 25.52 0.28 4.96
CA PRO A 55 24.91 -0.64 5.91
C PRO A 55 25.90 -1.46 6.77
N ARG A 56 27.17 -1.53 6.36
CA ARG A 56 28.27 -2.23 7.04
C ARG A 56 29.19 -1.26 7.80
N LEU A 57 28.93 0.04 7.70
CA LEU A 57 29.66 1.07 8.44
C LEU A 57 29.16 1.10 9.89
N CYS A 58 30.09 1.03 10.84
CA CYS A 58 29.84 1.05 12.27
C CYS A 58 30.87 1.93 12.98
N LYS A 59 30.64 2.22 14.26
CA LYS A 59 31.57 3.06 15.06
C LYS A 59 33.00 2.50 15.09
N GLY A 60 33.17 1.18 15.00
CA GLY A 60 34.47 0.51 15.06
C GLY A 60 35.29 0.62 13.77
N ASN A 61 34.64 0.70 12.61
CA ASN A 61 35.33 0.77 11.31
C ASN A 61 35.24 2.15 10.63
N TYR A 62 34.50 3.11 11.21
CA TYR A 62 34.30 4.44 10.64
C TYR A 62 35.60 5.19 10.34
N LYS A 63 36.53 5.23 11.30
CA LYS A 63 37.80 5.95 11.13
C LYS A 63 38.63 5.37 9.98
N GLN A 64 38.75 4.05 9.93
CA GLN A 64 39.45 3.35 8.86
C GLN A 64 38.77 3.58 7.51
N ALA A 65 37.44 3.58 7.45
CA ALA A 65 36.71 3.89 6.23
C ALA A 65 36.98 5.32 5.74
N MET A 66 37.09 6.32 6.61
CA MET A 66 37.37 7.69 6.16
C MET A 66 38.82 7.89 5.68
N GLU A 67 39.76 7.09 6.17
CA GLU A 67 41.17 7.13 5.78
C GLU A 67 41.43 6.33 4.50
N ASP A 68 40.97 5.07 4.45
CA ASP A 68 41.15 4.12 3.35
C ASP A 68 39.89 3.26 3.16
N LEU A 69 38.97 3.76 2.33
CA LEU A 69 37.68 3.14 2.01
C LEU A 69 37.82 1.70 1.49
N PHE A 70 38.84 1.44 0.67
CA PHE A 70 38.94 0.18 -0.08
C PHE A 70 39.56 -0.97 0.73
N ASN A 71 40.13 -0.67 1.90
CA ASN A 71 40.83 -1.63 2.73
C ASN A 71 40.15 -1.85 4.10
N VAL A 72 38.84 -1.64 4.18
CA VAL A 72 38.05 -1.91 5.38
C VAL A 72 37.59 -3.37 5.38
N GLU A 73 37.84 -4.06 6.49
CA GLU A 73 37.43 -5.45 6.65
C GLU A 73 35.90 -5.59 6.57
N GLY A 74 35.43 -6.53 5.74
CA GLY A 74 33.99 -6.79 5.53
C GLY A 74 33.31 -5.88 4.50
N PHE A 75 34.02 -4.90 3.92
CA PHE A 75 33.51 -4.13 2.78
C PHE A 75 33.58 -4.96 1.50
N THR A 76 32.65 -4.69 0.59
CA THR A 76 32.48 -5.43 -0.66
C THR A 76 32.35 -4.47 -1.82
N TYR A 77 32.92 -4.82 -2.98
CA TYR A 77 32.76 -4.04 -4.20
C TYR A 77 31.32 -4.14 -4.71
N PRO A 78 30.74 -3.04 -5.19
CA PRO A 78 29.50 -3.08 -5.96
C PRO A 78 29.69 -4.07 -7.12
N LYS A 79 28.81 -5.06 -7.25
CA LYS A 79 28.86 -5.96 -8.42
C LYS A 79 28.58 -5.13 -9.67
N GLU A 80 29.47 -5.19 -10.66
CA GLU A 80 29.24 -4.57 -11.96
C GLU A 80 27.88 -5.04 -12.49
N LYS A 81 26.97 -4.09 -12.70
CA LYS A 81 25.76 -4.36 -13.47
C LYS A 81 26.21 -4.40 -14.92
N GLU A 82 26.21 -5.56 -15.56
CA GLU A 82 26.41 -5.67 -17.01
C GLU A 82 25.56 -4.62 -17.72
N GLY A 83 26.22 -3.82 -18.57
CA GLY A 83 25.74 -2.54 -19.05
C GLY A 83 24.35 -2.60 -19.66
N THR A 84 23.36 -2.09 -18.93
CA THR A 84 22.16 -1.55 -19.53
C THR A 84 22.31 -0.04 -19.52
N LYS A 85 22.46 0.54 -20.70
CA LYS A 85 22.49 2.00 -20.91
C LYS A 85 21.27 2.60 -20.20
N VAL A 86 21.52 3.25 -19.07
CA VAL A 86 20.52 4.05 -18.36
C VAL A 86 20.37 5.34 -19.15
N SER A 87 19.34 5.38 -20.00
CA SER A 87 18.64 6.64 -20.23
C SER A 87 18.18 7.17 -18.88
N ALA A 88 18.32 8.48 -18.68
CA ALA A 88 17.71 9.18 -17.56
C ALA A 88 16.21 8.86 -17.54
N ASP A 89 15.80 8.03 -16.58
CA ASP A 89 14.40 7.81 -16.24
C ASP A 89 14.34 7.44 -14.75
N ASP A 90 13.24 7.85 -14.15
CA ASP A 90 13.07 8.18 -12.75
C ASP A 90 13.38 7.04 -11.76
N GLY A 91 13.77 7.48 -10.56
CA GLY A 91 14.18 6.64 -9.44
C GLY A 91 13.24 5.47 -9.17
N LYS A 92 13.79 4.26 -9.23
CA LYS A 92 13.19 3.07 -8.64
C LYS A 92 14.26 2.29 -7.90
N GLY A 93 14.45 2.68 -6.64
CA GLY A 93 15.11 1.86 -5.63
C GLY A 93 14.35 0.56 -5.41
N SER A 94 15.15 -0.49 -5.24
CA SER A 94 14.78 -1.90 -5.06
C SER A 94 13.76 -2.12 -3.94
N GLY A 95 12.83 -3.04 -4.19
CA GLY A 95 11.66 -3.28 -3.36
C GLY A 95 11.97 -3.76 -1.95
N SER A 96 11.65 -2.91 -0.97
CA SER A 96 10.97 -3.43 0.21
C SER A 96 9.53 -3.74 -0.22
N LYS A 97 8.98 -4.87 0.24
CA LYS A 97 7.55 -5.14 0.08
C LYS A 97 6.80 -4.04 0.83
N SER A 98 6.44 -2.99 0.10
CA SER A 98 5.48 -2.00 0.54
C SER A 98 4.18 -2.76 0.79
N VAL A 99 3.92 -3.02 2.07
CA VAL A 99 2.55 -3.21 2.55
C VAL A 99 1.80 -2.05 1.95
N LYS A 100 0.88 -2.35 1.03
CA LYS A 100 0.08 -1.34 0.35
C LYS A 100 -0.57 -0.51 1.45
N LYS A 101 -0.04 0.70 1.73
CA LYS A 101 -0.71 1.71 2.54
C LYS A 101 -2.08 1.87 1.86
N LYS A 102 -3.12 1.30 2.48
CA LYS A 102 -4.51 1.61 2.12
C LYS A 102 -4.65 3.10 2.36
N ARG A 103 -4.40 3.89 1.32
CA ARG A 103 -4.76 5.30 1.32
C ARG A 103 -6.29 5.35 1.46
N GLY A 104 -6.76 5.99 2.52
CA GLY A 104 -8.15 6.44 2.63
C GLY A 104 -9.10 5.56 3.43
N ALA A 105 -8.67 4.96 4.54
CA ALA A 105 -9.60 4.86 5.66
C ALA A 105 -9.56 6.21 6.38
N LEU A 106 -10.68 6.92 6.43
CA LEU A 106 -10.85 8.07 7.32
C LEU A 106 -10.45 7.57 8.72
N LEU A 107 -9.53 8.28 9.39
CA LEU A 107 -9.14 7.88 10.73
C LEU A 107 -10.35 8.05 11.65
N ASP A 108 -10.45 7.22 12.70
CA ASP A 108 -11.43 7.48 13.76
C ASP A 108 -11.15 8.89 14.30
N PRO A 109 -12.15 9.77 14.49
CA PRO A 109 -11.93 11.13 14.98
C PRO A 109 -11.05 11.20 16.24
N ALA A 110 -11.16 10.21 17.13
CA ALA A 110 -10.32 10.14 18.33
C ALA A 110 -8.83 9.90 18.02
N LEU A 111 -8.53 9.23 16.90
CA LEU A 111 -7.15 9.03 16.43
C LEU A 111 -6.62 10.25 15.67
N GLU A 112 -7.48 11.02 15.00
CA GLU A 112 -7.08 12.29 14.38
C GLU A 112 -6.68 13.29 15.45
N GLU A 113 -7.52 13.45 16.48
CA GLU A 113 -7.23 14.30 17.64
C GLU A 113 -5.96 13.85 18.37
N LEU A 114 -5.79 12.54 18.61
CA LEU A 114 -4.56 12.01 19.19
C LEU A 114 -3.33 12.33 18.33
N ALA A 115 -3.43 12.25 16.99
CA ALA A 115 -2.29 12.56 16.13
C ALA A 115 -1.86 14.03 16.27
N ASP A 116 -2.82 14.95 16.34
CA ASP A 116 -2.55 16.38 16.55
C ASP A 116 -1.94 16.62 17.95
N GLU A 117 -2.46 15.97 18.99
CA GLU A 117 -1.90 16.02 20.36
C GLU A 117 -0.46 15.49 20.41
N LEU A 118 -0.14 14.43 19.66
CA LEU A 118 1.21 13.86 19.60
C LEU A 118 2.22 14.82 18.94
N VAL A 119 1.81 15.54 17.89
CA VAL A 119 2.66 16.58 17.29
C VAL A 119 2.89 17.71 18.30
N TYR A 120 1.83 18.13 18.99
CA TYR A 120 1.92 19.19 19.98
C TYR A 120 2.83 18.83 21.17
N ILE A 121 2.69 17.64 21.75
CA ILE A 121 3.54 17.23 22.88
C ILE A 121 5.01 17.07 22.48
N PHE A 122 5.26 16.66 21.23
CA PHE A 122 6.61 16.60 20.71
C PHE A 122 7.20 17.99 20.47
N ASP A 123 6.40 18.94 19.99
CA ASP A 123 6.80 20.35 19.85
C ASP A 123 7.17 20.99 21.20
N LEU A 124 6.43 20.69 22.27
CA LEU A 124 6.81 21.12 23.61
C LEU A 124 8.16 20.52 24.07
N HIS A 125 8.39 19.24 23.78
CA HIS A 125 9.66 18.57 24.08
C HIS A 125 10.83 19.16 23.27
N TYR A 126 10.57 19.48 22.01
CA TYR A 126 11.51 20.15 21.14
C TYR A 126 11.91 21.53 21.68
N GLN A 127 10.93 22.34 22.09
CA GLN A 127 11.16 23.66 22.68
C GLN A 127 11.92 23.57 24.02
N ASP A 128 11.72 22.52 24.81
CA ASP A 128 12.50 22.29 26.05
C ASP A 128 14.00 22.04 25.76
N ILE A 129 14.30 21.36 24.65
CA ILE A 129 15.68 21.05 24.25
C ILE A 129 16.37 22.26 23.62
N PHE A 130 15.71 22.94 22.68
CA PHE A 130 16.35 23.95 21.83
C PHE A 130 15.95 25.41 22.12
N GLY A 131 14.86 25.64 22.85
CA GLY A 131 14.35 27.00 23.09
C GLY A 131 13.94 27.71 21.80
N GLU A 132 14.32 28.98 21.67
CA GLU A 132 14.00 29.83 20.50
C GLU A 132 15.04 29.75 19.36
N ASP A 133 16.18 29.08 19.56
CA ASP A 133 17.37 29.16 18.69
C ASP A 133 17.69 27.84 17.97
N ASP A 134 16.76 27.29 17.18
CA ASP A 134 17.06 26.18 16.26
C ASP A 134 16.89 26.57 14.77
N TYR A 135 17.69 25.92 13.94
CA TYR A 135 17.68 26.02 12.48
C TYR A 135 16.58 25.16 11.84
N CYS A 136 16.16 24.10 12.52
CA CYS A 136 15.09 23.20 12.08
C CYS A 136 13.75 23.54 12.76
N GLU A 137 12.66 22.96 12.27
CA GLU A 137 11.36 22.99 12.94
C GLU A 137 11.08 21.64 13.62
N SER A 138 10.27 21.61 14.69
CA SER A 138 9.84 20.37 15.35
C SER A 138 9.24 19.36 14.34
N THR A 139 8.50 19.87 13.36
CA THR A 139 7.87 19.12 12.27
C THR A 139 8.86 18.42 11.34
N ASP A 140 10.12 18.87 11.26
CA ASP A 140 11.18 18.19 10.50
C ASP A 140 11.59 16.88 11.17
N TYR A 141 11.44 16.78 12.49
CA TYR A 141 11.74 15.57 13.26
C TYR A 141 10.49 14.70 13.47
N PHE A 142 9.35 15.33 13.78
CA PHE A 142 8.12 14.61 14.06
C PHE A 142 6.90 15.41 13.62
N GLY A 143 6.38 15.05 12.46
CA GLY A 143 5.22 15.68 11.86
C GLY A 143 3.94 14.86 11.98
N LEU A 144 2.91 15.38 11.33
CA LEU A 144 1.59 14.76 11.32
C LEU A 144 1.58 13.39 10.62
N ASP A 145 2.46 13.17 9.64
CA ASP A 145 2.53 11.90 8.92
C ASP A 145 3.11 10.79 9.81
N GLU A 146 4.12 11.10 10.62
CA GLU A 146 4.69 10.22 11.63
C GLU A 146 3.66 9.91 12.72
N ALA A 147 3.00 10.95 13.25
CA ALA A 147 1.94 10.80 14.25
C ALA A 147 0.79 9.93 13.74
N LYS A 148 0.33 10.15 12.50
CA LYS A 148 -0.69 9.31 11.84
C LYS A 148 -0.24 7.86 11.69
N GLY A 149 1.03 7.62 11.37
CA GLY A 149 1.59 6.28 11.29
C GLY A 149 1.57 5.55 12.65
N ILE A 150 1.83 6.27 13.72
CA ILE A 150 1.79 5.77 15.09
C ILE A 150 0.37 5.42 15.54
N VAL A 151 -0.59 6.35 15.39
CA VAL A 151 -1.98 6.11 15.82
C VAL A 151 -2.68 5.02 15.00
N GLN A 152 -2.27 4.79 13.74
CA GLN A 152 -2.73 3.65 12.96
C GLN A 152 -2.25 2.30 13.50
N SER A 153 -1.13 2.30 14.22
CA SER A 153 -0.51 1.12 14.81
C SER A 153 -0.71 1.06 16.33
N LEU A 154 -1.64 1.85 16.88
CA LEU A 154 -1.80 2.09 18.32
C LEU A 154 -2.01 0.80 19.14
N ASP A 155 -2.75 -0.15 18.58
CA ASP A 155 -3.04 -1.45 19.21
C ASP A 155 -1.78 -2.34 19.34
N ASN A 156 -0.78 -2.12 18.48
CA ASN A 156 0.47 -2.88 18.47
C ASN A 156 1.55 -2.27 19.38
N ILE A 157 1.34 -1.04 19.87
CA ILE A 157 2.31 -0.33 20.71
C ILE A 157 2.16 -0.80 22.16
N THR A 158 3.17 -1.51 22.65
CA THR A 158 3.23 -2.03 24.03
C THR A 158 4.40 -1.47 24.83
N CYS A 159 5.46 -1.05 24.16
CA CYS A 159 6.64 -0.47 24.78
C CYS A 159 7.24 0.65 23.93
N ALA A 160 8.11 1.47 24.53
CA ALA A 160 8.82 2.56 23.85
C ALA A 160 9.63 2.09 22.62
N SER A 161 10.09 0.83 22.61
CA SER A 161 10.80 0.27 21.45
C SER A 161 9.91 0.13 20.21
N ASP A 162 8.59 0.01 20.37
CA ASP A 162 7.64 -0.04 19.25
C ASP A 162 7.50 1.35 18.62
N VAL A 163 7.41 2.40 19.44
CA VAL A 163 7.41 3.80 19.01
C VAL A 163 8.73 4.15 18.30
N LYS A 164 9.87 3.76 18.88
CA LYS A 164 11.19 3.97 18.27
C LYS A 164 11.30 3.39 16.87
N LYS A 165 10.74 2.19 16.64
CA LYS A 165 10.74 1.56 15.31
C LYS A 165 9.86 2.34 14.31
N LEU A 166 8.72 2.86 14.77
CA LEU A 166 7.79 3.63 13.94
C LEU A 166 8.34 5.01 13.57
N MET A 167 9.06 5.65 14.51
CA MET A 167 9.75 6.94 14.29
C MET A 167 11.08 6.78 13.53
N GLY A 168 11.59 5.55 13.36
CA GLY A 168 12.88 5.30 12.71
C GLY A 168 14.11 5.56 13.60
N GLY A 169 13.92 5.76 14.90
CA GLY A 169 14.97 6.07 15.86
C GLY A 169 14.49 6.98 16.97
N ASP A 170 15.42 7.39 17.83
CA ASP A 170 15.19 8.50 18.75
C ASP A 170 15.88 9.72 18.13
N LEU A 171 15.12 10.52 17.38
CA LEU A 171 15.62 11.63 16.58
C LEU A 171 16.11 12.77 17.49
N LEU A 172 15.43 12.97 18.61
CA LEU A 172 15.77 13.89 19.68
C LEU A 172 15.86 13.10 20.98
N VAL A 173 16.82 13.42 21.84
CA VAL A 173 17.01 12.69 23.10
C VAL A 173 15.71 12.72 23.91
N GLY A 174 15.16 11.54 24.19
CA GLY A 174 13.93 11.39 24.98
C GLY A 174 12.63 11.60 24.21
N GLY A 175 12.68 11.92 22.92
CA GLY A 175 11.47 12.15 22.10
C GLY A 175 10.59 10.90 21.99
N VAL A 176 11.20 9.73 21.83
CA VAL A 176 10.48 8.44 21.84
C VAL A 176 9.74 8.21 23.16
N ASP A 177 10.39 8.51 24.29
CA ASP A 177 9.79 8.30 25.61
C ASP A 177 8.64 9.29 25.85
N THR A 178 8.79 10.55 25.44
CA THR A 178 7.72 11.56 25.48
C THR A 178 6.47 11.08 24.74
N VAL A 179 6.63 10.63 23.50
CA VAL A 179 5.51 10.11 22.68
C VAL A 179 4.91 8.85 23.30
N PHE A 180 5.74 7.90 23.75
CA PHE A 180 5.25 6.65 24.36
C PHE A 180 4.49 6.88 25.66
N ASN A 181 5.00 7.75 26.53
CA ASN A 181 4.35 8.09 27.80
C ASN A 181 3.00 8.77 27.53
N TYR A 182 2.95 9.70 26.58
CA TYR A 182 1.70 10.36 26.20
C TYR A 182 0.66 9.37 25.67
N ILE A 183 1.06 8.43 24.81
CA ILE A 183 0.18 7.37 24.31
C ILE A 183 -0.33 6.49 25.46
N SER A 184 0.56 6.13 26.39
CA SER A 184 0.22 5.30 27.53
C SER A 184 -0.80 5.98 28.44
N ASP A 185 -0.61 7.27 28.71
CA ASP A 185 -1.56 8.08 29.46
C ASP A 185 -2.89 8.23 28.71
N TRP A 186 -2.86 8.53 27.42
CA TRP A 186 -4.06 8.66 26.59
C TRP A 186 -4.90 7.38 26.60
N LYS A 187 -4.26 6.19 26.56
CA LYS A 187 -4.95 4.89 26.66
C LYS A 187 -5.72 4.71 27.98
N THR A 188 -5.40 5.47 29.03
CA THR A 188 -6.11 5.45 30.31
C THR A 188 -7.23 6.48 30.41
N ARG A 189 -7.25 7.49 29.53
CA ARG A 189 -8.30 8.52 29.49
C ARG A 189 -9.62 7.94 28.98
N ASP A 190 -10.73 8.60 29.30
CA ASP A 190 -12.08 8.17 28.89
C ASP A 190 -12.19 8.00 27.36
N ILE A 191 -11.63 8.93 26.59
CA ILE A 191 -11.61 8.89 25.12
C ILE A 191 -10.88 7.63 24.61
N GLY A 192 -9.72 7.32 25.19
CA GLY A 192 -8.94 6.14 24.80
C GLY A 192 -9.61 4.83 25.19
N MET A 193 -10.25 4.79 26.36
CA MET A 193 -11.03 3.65 26.84
C MET A 193 -12.28 3.42 25.99
N GLU A 194 -12.98 4.48 25.60
CA GLU A 194 -14.13 4.41 24.68
C GLU A 194 -13.69 3.91 23.31
N TYR A 195 -12.61 4.46 22.74
CA TYR A 195 -12.04 3.99 21.47
C TYR A 195 -11.74 2.48 21.52
N LYS A 196 -11.07 2.02 22.57
CA LYS A 196 -10.76 0.60 22.78
C LYS A 196 -12.03 -0.26 22.87
N HIS A 197 -13.06 0.24 23.56
CA HIS A 197 -14.34 -0.46 23.66
C HIS A 197 -15.05 -0.57 22.29
N ARG A 198 -15.15 0.54 21.55
CA ARG A 198 -15.72 0.57 20.20
C ARG A 198 -14.98 -0.36 19.24
N ARG A 199 -13.64 -0.39 19.28
CA ARG A 199 -12.82 -1.32 18.48
C ARG A 199 -13.08 -2.78 18.83
N LYS A 200 -13.19 -3.11 20.12
CA LYS A 200 -13.51 -4.47 20.56
C LYS A 200 -14.90 -4.90 20.07
N GLN A 201 -15.91 -4.04 20.18
CA GLN A 201 -17.27 -4.33 19.70
C GLN A 201 -17.27 -4.63 18.21
N ILE A 202 -16.65 -3.77 17.40
CA ILE A 202 -16.59 -3.96 15.94
C ILE A 202 -15.87 -5.26 15.57
N THR A 203 -14.79 -5.61 16.28
CA THR A 203 -14.08 -6.87 16.06
C THR A 203 -14.95 -8.08 16.37
N LEU A 204 -15.70 -8.05 17.48
CA LEU A 204 -16.61 -9.14 17.85
C LEU A 204 -17.76 -9.29 16.85
N GLU A 205 -18.30 -8.17 16.36
CA GLU A 205 -19.34 -8.18 15.31
C GLU A 205 -18.83 -8.78 14.00
N MET A 206 -17.60 -8.45 13.61
CA MET A 206 -16.97 -9.03 12.42
C MET A 206 -16.80 -10.56 12.56
N ILE A 207 -16.28 -11.03 13.70
CA ILE A 207 -16.12 -12.47 13.96
C ILE A 207 -17.49 -13.18 13.94
N ALA A 208 -18.51 -12.60 14.59
CA ALA A 208 -19.85 -13.18 14.61
C ALA A 208 -20.48 -13.26 13.21
N GLU A 209 -20.24 -12.26 12.36
CA GLU A 209 -20.73 -12.26 10.98
C GLU A 209 -19.99 -13.29 10.10
N GLU A 210 -18.68 -13.44 10.28
CA GLU A 210 -17.88 -14.49 9.63
C GLU A 210 -18.35 -15.90 10.04
N GLU A 211 -18.62 -16.14 11.32
CA GLU A 211 -19.16 -17.41 11.83
C GLU A 211 -20.55 -17.72 11.25
N LYS A 212 -21.43 -16.70 11.16
CA LYS A 212 -22.75 -16.83 10.51
C LYS A 212 -22.61 -17.18 9.04
N GLN A 213 -21.66 -16.57 8.33
CA GLN A 213 -21.40 -16.86 6.91
C GLN A 213 -20.87 -18.28 6.73
N SER A 214 -19.87 -18.69 7.53
CA SER A 214 -19.32 -20.05 7.51
C SER A 214 -20.40 -21.11 7.82
N SER A 215 -21.25 -20.87 8.80
CA SER A 215 -22.37 -21.75 9.15
C SER A 215 -23.40 -21.88 8.02
N LYS A 216 -23.68 -20.78 7.29
CA LYS A 216 -24.55 -20.80 6.10
C LYS A 216 -23.93 -21.62 4.97
N GLU A 217 -22.60 -21.57 4.78
CA GLU A 217 -21.89 -22.35 3.76
C GLU A 217 -21.82 -23.84 4.09
N LEU A 218 -21.61 -24.21 5.36
CA LEU A 218 -21.65 -25.59 5.85
C LEU A 218 -23.04 -26.20 5.72
N ASN A 219 -24.10 -25.47 6.08
CA ASN A 219 -25.48 -25.93 5.91
C ASN A 219 -25.88 -26.08 4.42
N LYS A 220 -25.23 -25.35 3.52
CA LYS A 220 -25.44 -25.46 2.07
C LYS A 220 -24.71 -26.66 1.46
N THR A 221 -23.58 -27.07 2.03
CA THR A 221 -22.79 -28.24 1.60
C THR A 221 -23.27 -29.55 2.24
N SER A 222 -23.78 -29.54 3.48
CA SER A 222 -24.38 -30.71 4.14
C SER A 222 -25.74 -31.14 3.58
N ASN A 223 -26.39 -30.31 2.75
CA ASN A 223 -27.62 -30.67 2.04
C ASN A 223 -27.37 -31.40 0.69
N GLN A 224 -26.16 -31.90 0.46
CA GLN A 224 -25.94 -32.99 -0.50
C GLN A 224 -26.26 -34.32 0.21
N PRO A 225 -27.24 -35.11 -0.25
CA PRO A 225 -27.64 -36.32 0.45
C PRO A 225 -26.56 -37.39 0.33
N ASP A 226 -25.82 -37.62 1.43
CA ASP A 226 -25.06 -38.85 1.62
C ASP A 226 -26.04 -40.03 1.62
N ARG A 227 -25.88 -40.91 0.63
CA ARG A 227 -26.65 -42.15 0.50
C ARG A 227 -26.16 -43.16 1.53
N VAL A 228 -26.63 -43.04 2.77
CA VAL A 228 -26.52 -44.12 3.74
C VAL A 228 -27.64 -45.14 3.48
N ILE A 229 -27.26 -46.33 3.05
CA ILE A 229 -28.15 -47.47 2.86
C ILE A 229 -28.36 -48.13 4.23
N VAL A 230 -29.52 -47.94 4.83
CA VAL A 230 -30.03 -48.81 5.91
C VAL A 230 -31.35 -49.43 5.44
N PRO A 231 -31.54 -50.76 5.52
CA PRO A 231 -32.80 -51.38 5.16
C PRO A 231 -33.78 -51.28 6.33
N THR A 232 -34.89 -50.55 6.16
CA THR A 232 -36.04 -50.61 7.07
C THR A 232 -37.32 -50.87 6.27
N PRO A 233 -38.12 -51.89 6.62
CA PRO A 233 -39.54 -51.98 6.27
C PRO A 233 -40.37 -51.37 7.41
N GLY A 234 -41.49 -50.69 7.21
CA GLY A 234 -42.18 -50.26 6.02
C GLY A 234 -43.24 -49.23 6.41
N ILE A 235 -43.26 -48.10 5.72
CA ILE A 235 -44.41 -47.19 5.59
C ILE A 235 -44.38 -46.76 4.12
N SER A 236 -45.53 -46.88 3.44
CA SER A 236 -45.68 -46.73 1.99
C SER A 236 -45.16 -45.39 1.48
N ARG A 237 -43.91 -45.37 1.03
CA ARG A 237 -43.31 -44.24 0.29
C ARG A 237 -43.97 -44.14 -1.07
N GLN A 238 -44.68 -43.05 -1.31
CA GLN A 238 -45.04 -42.63 -2.65
C GLN A 238 -43.76 -42.58 -3.51
N LYS A 239 -43.77 -43.29 -4.65
CA LYS A 239 -42.63 -43.37 -5.56
C LYS A 239 -42.34 -41.96 -6.09
N LYS A 240 -41.27 -41.32 -5.61
CA LYS A 240 -40.74 -40.11 -6.25
C LYS A 240 -40.27 -40.49 -7.65
N THR A 241 -41.02 -40.05 -8.65
CA THR A 241 -40.73 -40.22 -10.07
C THR A 241 -39.31 -39.72 -10.36
N ARG A 242 -38.44 -40.57 -10.93
CA ARG A 242 -37.11 -40.13 -11.38
C ARG A 242 -37.31 -38.99 -12.37
N ARG A 243 -36.66 -37.84 -12.11
CA ARG A 243 -36.62 -36.73 -13.08
C ARG A 243 -36.08 -37.29 -14.39
N THR A 244 -36.82 -37.06 -15.47
CA THR A 244 -36.41 -37.50 -16.80
C THR A 244 -35.17 -36.72 -17.23
N SER A 245 -34.40 -37.28 -18.17
CA SER A 245 -33.24 -36.58 -18.75
C SER A 245 -33.62 -35.21 -19.31
N ALA A 246 -34.84 -35.07 -19.84
CA ALA A 246 -35.37 -33.80 -20.33
C ALA A 246 -35.55 -32.77 -19.20
N GLN A 247 -35.99 -33.21 -18.02
CA GLN A 247 -36.18 -32.32 -16.87
C GLN A 247 -34.85 -31.84 -16.27
N VAL A 248 -33.85 -32.71 -16.22
CA VAL A 248 -32.48 -32.33 -15.82
C VAL A 248 -31.88 -31.33 -16.81
N LEU A 249 -32.08 -31.55 -18.12
CA LEU A 249 -31.62 -30.62 -19.15
C LEU A 249 -32.33 -29.26 -19.05
N ALA A 250 -33.63 -29.24 -18.76
CA ALA A 250 -34.40 -28.01 -18.55
C ALA A 250 -33.92 -27.25 -17.29
N ASP A 251 -33.69 -27.96 -16.18
CA ASP A 251 -33.17 -27.36 -14.94
C ASP A 251 -31.78 -26.72 -15.16
N ASN A 252 -30.88 -27.40 -15.89
CA ASN A 252 -29.56 -26.88 -16.22
C ASN A 252 -29.60 -25.67 -17.16
N LYS A 253 -30.50 -25.67 -18.16
CA LYS A 253 -30.73 -24.52 -19.04
C LYS A 253 -31.27 -23.33 -18.23
N ALA A 254 -32.25 -23.56 -17.34
CA ALA A 254 -32.80 -22.52 -16.47
C ALA A 254 -31.75 -21.93 -15.52
N ALA A 255 -30.88 -22.78 -14.94
CA ALA A 255 -29.76 -22.33 -14.10
C ALA A 255 -28.76 -21.47 -14.87
N THR A 256 -28.49 -21.81 -16.14
CA THR A 256 -27.58 -21.06 -17.02
C THR A 256 -28.17 -19.69 -17.35
N LEU A 257 -29.44 -19.62 -17.77
CA LEU A 257 -30.14 -18.37 -18.04
C LEU A 257 -30.18 -17.45 -16.82
N LYS A 258 -30.43 -18.00 -15.63
CA LYS A 258 -30.42 -17.24 -14.38
C LYS A 258 -29.03 -16.66 -14.07
N LYS A 259 -27.97 -17.42 -14.32
CA LYS A 259 -26.59 -16.96 -14.12
C LYS A 259 -26.23 -15.83 -15.09
N GLU A 260 -26.68 -15.90 -16.33
CA GLU A 260 -26.47 -14.85 -17.33
C GLU A 260 -27.24 -13.57 -17.02
N TYR A 261 -28.50 -13.70 -16.59
CA TYR A 261 -29.31 -12.58 -16.10
C TYR A 261 -28.60 -11.85 -14.94
N ASN A 262 -28.18 -12.60 -13.90
CA ASN A 262 -27.48 -12.03 -12.76
C ASN A 262 -26.18 -11.31 -13.16
N LYS A 263 -25.43 -11.84 -14.14
CA LYS A 263 -24.23 -11.17 -14.67
C LYS A 263 -24.57 -9.83 -15.34
N ARG A 264 -25.69 -9.74 -16.09
CA ARG A 264 -26.14 -8.49 -16.72
C ARG A 264 -26.55 -7.45 -15.68
N CYS A 265 -27.34 -7.84 -14.67
CA CYS A 265 -27.70 -6.95 -13.57
C CYS A 265 -26.46 -6.38 -12.85
N LEU A 266 -25.46 -7.22 -12.59
CA LEU A 266 -24.19 -6.77 -11.99
C LEU A 266 -23.41 -5.81 -12.90
N LYS A 267 -23.51 -5.96 -14.22
CA LYS A 267 -22.88 -5.04 -15.17
C LYS A 267 -23.59 -3.68 -15.15
N TRP A 268 -24.93 -3.66 -15.21
CA TRP A 268 -25.71 -2.42 -15.17
C TRP A 268 -25.57 -1.66 -13.85
N LEU A 269 -25.41 -2.38 -12.73
CA LEU A 269 -25.09 -1.77 -11.44
C LEU A 269 -23.73 -1.06 -11.44
N LYS A 270 -22.71 -1.65 -12.11
CA LYS A 270 -21.40 -1.01 -12.29
C LYS A 270 -21.47 0.22 -13.20
N ASP A 271 -22.33 0.18 -14.21
CA ASP A 271 -22.54 1.26 -15.18
C ASP A 271 -23.47 2.37 -14.63
N LYS A 272 -23.86 2.29 -13.34
CA LYS A 272 -24.75 3.24 -12.63
C LYS A 272 -26.10 3.45 -13.32
N VAL A 273 -26.63 2.39 -13.94
CA VAL A 273 -27.99 2.41 -14.51
C VAL A 273 -29.01 2.52 -13.37
N PRO A 274 -29.94 3.50 -13.41
CA PRO A 274 -31.01 3.61 -12.43
C PRO A 274 -31.91 2.37 -12.40
N GLU A 275 -32.35 1.96 -11.21
CA GLU A 275 -33.13 0.72 -10.99
C GLU A 275 -34.42 0.66 -11.81
N ASN A 276 -35.07 1.82 -12.04
CA ASN A 276 -36.28 1.94 -12.85
C ASN A 276 -36.07 1.70 -14.37
N ARG A 277 -34.83 1.55 -14.84
CA ARG A 277 -34.49 1.25 -16.24
C ARG A 277 -33.97 -0.16 -16.46
N LEU A 278 -33.85 -0.98 -15.41
CA LEU A 278 -33.35 -2.35 -15.53
C LEU A 278 -34.28 -3.24 -16.35
N ASP A 279 -35.60 -3.08 -16.16
CA ASP A 279 -36.61 -3.85 -16.89
C ASP A 279 -36.64 -3.48 -18.39
N GLU A 280 -36.46 -2.20 -18.73
CA GLU A 280 -36.35 -1.72 -20.11
C GLU A 280 -35.10 -2.29 -20.80
N MET A 281 -33.96 -2.32 -20.09
CA MET A 281 -32.70 -2.87 -20.63
C MET A 281 -32.74 -4.39 -20.81
N GLU A 282 -33.39 -5.12 -19.90
CA GLU A 282 -33.57 -6.56 -20.04
C GLU A 282 -34.51 -6.89 -21.19
N LEU A 283 -35.59 -6.11 -21.38
CA LEU A 283 -36.49 -6.28 -22.51
C LEU A 283 -35.79 -6.00 -23.85
N ALA A 284 -34.98 -4.94 -23.92
CA ALA A 284 -34.17 -4.63 -25.10
C ALA A 284 -33.17 -5.75 -25.43
N TYR A 285 -32.54 -6.35 -24.42
CA TYR A 285 -31.67 -7.51 -24.60
C TYR A 285 -32.45 -8.72 -25.12
N GLN A 286 -33.60 -9.05 -24.54
CA GLN A 286 -34.42 -10.18 -24.98
C GLN A 286 -34.90 -10.00 -26.44
N ASN A 287 -35.30 -8.78 -26.81
CA ASN A 287 -35.67 -8.43 -28.18
C ASN A 287 -34.47 -8.59 -29.13
N SER A 288 -33.26 -8.15 -28.74
CA SER A 288 -32.05 -8.32 -29.57
C SER A 288 -31.68 -9.78 -29.81
N ILE A 289 -31.94 -10.66 -28.83
CA ILE A 289 -31.73 -12.12 -28.97
C ILE A 289 -32.80 -12.73 -29.89
N GLN A 290 -34.06 -12.30 -29.77
CA GLN A 290 -35.14 -12.77 -30.64
C GLN A 290 -34.89 -12.36 -32.10
N GLU A 291 -34.48 -11.12 -32.36
CA GLU A 291 -34.11 -10.64 -33.70
C GLU A 291 -32.92 -11.42 -34.28
N ALA A 292 -31.89 -11.69 -33.46
CA ALA A 292 -30.75 -12.51 -33.87
C ALA A 292 -31.14 -13.97 -34.17
N SER A 293 -32.15 -14.53 -33.47
CA SER A 293 -32.64 -15.90 -33.71
C SER A 293 -33.60 -16.01 -34.90
N GLY A 294 -34.37 -14.96 -35.20
CA GLY A 294 -35.29 -14.90 -36.34
C GLY A 294 -34.58 -14.77 -37.69
N SER A 295 -33.37 -14.19 -37.71
CA SER A 295 -32.52 -14.15 -38.91
C SER A 295 -32.04 -15.53 -39.37
N VAL A 296 -32.01 -16.54 -38.50
CA VAL A 296 -31.45 -17.87 -38.82
C VAL A 296 -32.49 -18.83 -39.41
N GLN A 297 -33.80 -18.60 -39.17
CA GLN A 297 -34.87 -19.43 -39.75
C GLN A 297 -35.30 -18.98 -41.16
N GLY A 298 -35.14 -17.70 -41.51
CA GLY A 298 -35.47 -17.18 -42.84
C GLY A 298 -34.58 -17.72 -43.98
N ASP A 299 -33.35 -18.16 -43.65
CA ASP A 299 -32.41 -18.67 -44.65
C ASP A 299 -32.56 -20.19 -44.90
N HIS A 300 -33.14 -20.94 -43.97
CA HIS A 300 -33.38 -22.37 -44.16
C HIS A 300 -34.64 -22.65 -45.00
N GLU A 301 -35.65 -21.78 -44.95
CA GLU A 301 -36.90 -21.93 -45.72
C GLU A 301 -36.75 -21.49 -47.20
N LYS A 302 -35.81 -20.58 -47.49
CA LYS A 302 -35.44 -20.23 -48.89
C LYS A 302 -34.59 -21.28 -49.61
N SER A 303 -33.99 -22.22 -48.89
CA SER A 303 -33.18 -23.29 -49.49
C SER A 303 -34.02 -24.50 -49.93
N LEU A 304 -35.17 -24.76 -49.29
CA LEU A 304 -36.05 -25.88 -49.65
C LEU A 304 -37.08 -25.58 -50.75
N LEU A 305 -37.34 -24.31 -51.07
CA LEU A 305 -38.18 -23.90 -52.21
C LEU A 305 -37.42 -23.72 -53.54
N LYS A 306 -36.12 -24.07 -53.58
CA LYS A 306 -35.30 -24.12 -54.81
C LYS A 306 -34.92 -25.54 -55.25
N ALA A 307 -35.49 -26.57 -54.63
CA ALA A 307 -35.23 -27.97 -54.95
C ALA A 307 -36.53 -28.78 -55.21
N SER A 308 -37.56 -28.13 -55.77
CA SER A 308 -38.71 -28.80 -56.41
C SER A 308 -39.14 -28.00 -57.64
#